data_AF-A0A2T5EU29-F1
#
_entry.id   AF-A0A2T5EU29-F1
#
_cell.length_a   1.000
_cell.length_b   1.000
_cell.length_c   1.000
_cell.angle_alpha   90.00
_cell.angle_beta   90.00
_cell.angle_gamma   90.00
#
_symmetry.space_group_name_H-M   'P 1'
#
loop_
_entity.id
_entity.type
_entity.pdbx_description
1 polymer ?
#
loop_
_entity_poly.entity_id
_entity_poly.type
_entity_poly.pdbx_seq_one_letter_code
_entity_poly.pdbx_strand_id
1 'polypeptide(L)'
;MFEKIEDLKFVNWKDFGEIVEESINDTAYTTIKDYAQTIGFILSTRATRASQEIMSLTKMFPFTVVEGSPNRYPYRVLESFFFTVIVTAEERDIILAATVDNASQKARKKAFDILEPLLIEPPKFLLS
;
A
#
# COMPACT_ATOMS: atom_id res chain seq x y z
N MET A 1 4.37 -16.23 10.04
CA MET A 1 2.90 -16.08 10.15
C MET A 1 2.58 -14.82 9.39
N PHE A 2 1.95 -14.92 8.22
CA PHE A 2 1.61 -13.73 7.41
C PHE A 2 0.43 -13.04 8.09
N GLU A 3 0.58 -11.76 8.42
CA GLU A 3 -0.56 -10.96 8.88
C GLU A 3 -1.55 -10.85 7.72
N LYS A 4 -2.82 -11.19 7.98
CA LYS A 4 -3.89 -11.02 7.00
C LYS A 4 -3.95 -9.55 6.59
N ILE A 5 -4.12 -9.28 5.31
CA ILE A 5 -4.57 -7.97 4.84
C ILE A 5 -6.00 -7.79 5.36
N GLU A 6 -6.14 -7.23 6.56
CA GLU A 6 -7.45 -7.13 7.20
C GLU A 6 -8.29 -6.00 6.62
N ASP A 7 -7.71 -4.98 5.97
CA ASP A 7 -8.45 -4.01 5.14
C ASP A 7 -7.50 -3.27 4.17
N LEU A 8 -7.90 -3.10 2.91
CA LEU A 8 -7.18 -2.21 1.98
C LEU A 8 -7.40 -0.75 2.40
N LYS A 9 -6.39 -0.15 3.04
CA LYS A 9 -6.42 1.26 3.43
C LYS A 9 -5.84 2.15 2.33
N PHE A 10 -6.65 3.08 1.85
CA PHE A 10 -6.21 4.16 0.97
C PHE A 10 -6.22 5.47 1.76
N VAL A 11 -5.03 6.03 1.98
CA VAL A 11 -4.87 7.27 2.76
C VAL A 11 -5.05 8.50 1.87
N ASN A 12 -5.67 9.56 2.41
CA ASN A 12 -5.64 10.88 1.78
C ASN A 12 -4.37 11.65 2.22
N TRP A 13 -4.00 12.72 1.50
CA TRP A 13 -2.75 13.43 1.79
C TRP A 13 -2.69 14.14 3.14
N LYS A 14 -3.85 14.52 3.71
CA LYS A 14 -3.92 15.13 5.04
C LYS A 14 -3.61 14.08 6.11
N ASP A 15 -4.30 12.94 6.07
CA ASP A 15 -4.10 11.83 7.01
C ASP A 15 -2.67 11.27 6.92
N PHE A 16 -2.09 11.27 5.72
CA PHE A 16 -0.68 10.90 5.53
C PHE A 16 0.28 11.87 6.24
N GLY A 17 0.00 13.17 6.22
CA GLY A 17 0.79 14.18 6.93
C GLY A 17 0.81 13.94 8.44
N GLU A 18 -0.35 13.62 9.03
CA GLU A 18 -0.47 13.30 10.46
C GLU A 18 0.38 12.06 10.83
N ILE A 19 0.32 11.01 10.00
CA ILE A 19 1.13 9.79 10.20
C ILE A 19 2.64 10.09 10.10
N VAL A 20 3.04 10.96 9.17
CA VAL A 20 4.45 11.36 9.04
C VAL A 20 4.94 12.08 10.29
N GLU A 21 4.15 13.00 10.84
CA GLU A 21 4.49 13.71 12.07
C GLU A 21 4.67 12.75 13.25
N GLU A 22 3.80 11.73 13.38
CA GLU A 22 3.94 10.69 14.39
C GLU A 22 5.18 9.82 14.19
N SER A 23 5.61 9.62 12.94
CA SER A 23 6.73 8.76 12.58
C SER A 23 8.11 9.36 12.86
N ILE A 24 8.20 10.63 13.26
CA ILE A 24 9.48 11.35 13.49
C ILE A 24 10.37 10.62 14.50
N ASN A 25 9.77 9.93 15.47
CA ASN A 25 10.47 9.19 16.52
C ASN A 25 10.45 7.66 16.29
N ASP A 26 10.05 7.20 15.11
CA ASP A 26 10.00 5.76 14.83
C ASP A 26 11.42 5.15 14.84
N THR A 27 11.53 3.97 15.43
CA THR A 27 12.77 3.18 15.45
C THR A 27 12.69 1.94 14.57
N ALA A 28 11.50 1.62 14.05
CA ALA A 28 11.24 0.47 13.19
C ALA A 28 11.31 0.89 11.72
N TYR A 29 12.36 0.44 11.03
CA TYR A 29 12.58 0.73 9.61
C TYR A 29 12.61 -0.55 8.79
N THR A 30 12.02 -0.52 7.61
CA THR A 30 12.03 -1.64 6.67
C THR A 30 12.11 -1.17 5.22
N THR A 31 12.37 -2.10 4.30
CA THR A 31 12.39 -1.80 2.86
C THR A 31 10.97 -1.99 2.28
N ILE A 32 10.67 -1.34 1.15
CA ILE A 32 9.39 -1.56 0.44
C ILE A 32 9.20 -3.05 0.12
N LYS A 33 10.29 -3.74 -0.26
CA LYS A 33 10.25 -5.16 -0.61
C LYS A 33 9.89 -6.02 0.60
N ASP A 34 10.52 -5.78 1.75
CA ASP A 34 10.30 -6.59 2.95
C ASP A 34 8.91 -6.31 3.55
N TYR A 35 8.45 -5.06 3.50
CA TYR A 35 7.08 -4.71 3.86
C TYR A 35 6.07 -5.43 2.96
N ALA A 36 6.25 -5.37 1.63
CA ALA A 36 5.41 -6.07 0.68
C ALA A 36 5.32 -7.58 0.97
N GLN A 37 6.44 -8.22 1.28
CA GLN A 37 6.47 -9.64 1.64
C GLN A 37 5.72 -9.92 2.94
N THR A 38 5.81 -9.02 3.92
CA THR A 38 5.15 -9.14 5.23
C THR A 38 3.63 -9.19 5.07
N ILE A 39 3.08 -8.32 4.22
CA ILE A 39 1.64 -8.26 3.94
C ILE A 39 1.18 -9.17 2.78
N GLY A 40 2.07 -10.04 2.28
CA GLY A 40 1.74 -10.99 1.23
C GLY A 40 1.48 -10.36 -0.14
N PHE A 41 2.18 -9.28 -0.49
CA PHE A 41 2.06 -8.55 -1.75
C PHE A 41 3.20 -8.90 -2.72
N ILE A 42 2.85 -9.13 -3.99
CA ILE A 42 3.78 -9.45 -5.08
C ILE A 42 4.16 -8.15 -5.80
N LEU A 43 5.28 -7.56 -5.39
CA LEU A 43 5.71 -6.24 -5.88
C LEU A 43 5.97 -6.19 -7.41
N SER A 44 6.42 -7.31 -8.02
CA SER A 44 6.72 -7.50 -9.45
C SER A 44 7.02 -6.21 -10.25
N THR A 45 6.18 -5.85 -11.22
CA THR A 45 6.29 -4.68 -12.11
C THR A 45 5.95 -3.35 -11.42
N ARG A 46 5.36 -3.39 -10.21
CA ARG A 46 4.98 -2.21 -9.42
C ARG A 46 6.13 -1.64 -8.59
N ALA A 47 7.19 -2.42 -8.38
CA ALA A 47 8.33 -2.08 -7.54
C ALA A 47 8.97 -0.73 -7.89
N THR A 48 9.25 -0.51 -9.18
CA THR A 48 9.87 0.71 -9.67
C THR A 48 8.98 1.92 -9.40
N ARG A 49 7.68 1.80 -9.68
CA ARG A 49 6.73 2.89 -9.47
C ARG A 49 6.58 3.23 -7.99
N ALA A 50 6.39 2.23 -7.13
CA ALA A 50 6.32 2.44 -5.68
C ALA A 50 7.59 3.11 -5.13
N SER A 51 8.75 2.74 -5.66
CA SER A 51 10.04 3.36 -5.30
C SER A 51 10.16 4.81 -5.78
N GLN A 52 9.62 5.15 -6.95
CA GLN A 52 9.60 6.53 -7.45
C GLN A 52 8.61 7.41 -6.67
N GLU A 53 7.44 6.86 -6.33
CA GLU A 53 6.42 7.58 -5.56
C GLU A 53 6.92 7.85 -4.13
N ILE A 54 7.50 6.88 -3.43
CA ILE A 54 8.05 7.12 -2.09
C ILE A 54 9.16 8.17 -2.10
N MET A 55 10.05 8.16 -3.09
CA MET A 55 11.13 9.16 -3.25
C MET A 55 10.59 10.55 -3.55
N SER A 56 9.39 10.65 -4.09
CA SER A 56 8.71 11.93 -4.28
C SER A 56 8.07 12.40 -2.98
N LEU A 57 7.48 11.48 -2.20
CA LEU A 57 6.90 11.77 -0.89
C LEU A 57 7.95 12.24 0.12
N THR A 58 9.17 11.71 0.10
CA THR A 58 10.27 12.17 0.97
C THR A 58 10.66 13.63 0.72
N LYS A 59 10.30 14.20 -0.44
CA LYS A 59 10.54 15.62 -0.76
C LYS A 59 9.40 16.53 -0.29
N MET A 60 8.23 15.96 -0.05
CA MET A 60 7.01 16.69 0.33
C MET A 60 6.72 16.58 1.82
N PHE A 61 7.12 15.48 2.45
CA PHE A 61 6.82 15.16 3.84
C PHE A 61 8.11 14.83 4.63
N PRO A 62 8.26 15.35 5.85
CA PRO A 62 9.52 15.27 6.59
C PRO A 62 9.65 13.98 7.43
N PHE A 63 9.64 12.80 6.80
CA PHE A 63 9.96 11.54 7.50
C PHE A 63 11.42 11.11 7.26
N THR A 64 12.01 10.48 8.27
CA THR A 64 13.41 10.02 8.22
C THR A 64 13.56 8.83 7.27
N VAL A 65 14.53 8.93 6.37
CA VAL A 65 14.95 7.82 5.49
C VAL A 65 16.32 7.34 5.93
N VAL A 66 16.46 6.04 6.15
CA VAL A 66 17.78 5.44 6.39
C VAL A 66 18.33 5.01 5.04
N GLU A 67 19.29 5.78 4.53
CA GLU A 67 19.93 5.54 3.24
C GLU A 67 20.62 4.18 3.17
N GLY A 68 20.52 3.52 2.02
CA GLY A 68 21.11 2.20 1.78
C GLY A 68 20.77 1.63 0.40
N SER A 69 21.17 0.38 0.16
CA SER A 69 20.89 -0.36 -1.08
C SER A 69 20.07 -1.62 -0.78
N PRO A 70 18.74 -1.53 -0.58
CA PRO A 70 17.86 -0.37 -0.79
C PRO A 70 17.67 0.52 0.46
N ASN A 71 17.10 1.72 0.25
CA ASN A 71 16.68 2.62 1.33
C ASN A 71 15.64 1.95 2.25
N ARG A 72 15.67 2.34 3.52
CA ARG A 72 14.70 1.91 4.54
C ARG A 72 13.86 3.09 5.02
N TYR A 73 12.59 2.82 5.28
CA TYR A 73 11.57 3.81 5.62
C TYR A 73 10.87 3.39 6.92
N PRO A 74 10.28 4.33 7.68
CA PRO A 74 9.54 3.98 8.88
C PRO A 74 8.41 3.01 8.55
N TYR A 75 8.25 1.97 9.35
CA TYR A 75 7.25 0.92 9.09
C TYR A 75 5.84 1.52 8.98
N ARG A 76 5.47 2.41 9.91
CA ARG A 76 4.17 3.09 9.93
C ARG A 76 3.91 3.93 8.68
N VAL A 77 4.96 4.58 8.18
CA VAL A 77 4.90 5.35 6.94
C VAL A 77 4.59 4.39 5.80
N LEU A 78 5.36 3.32 5.60
CA LEU A 78 5.05 2.32 4.57
C LEU A 78 3.63 1.75 4.71
N GLU A 79 3.22 1.39 5.91
CA GLU A 79 1.88 0.87 6.19
C GLU A 79 0.75 1.80 5.72
N SER A 80 0.93 3.10 5.92
CA SER A 80 -0.10 4.09 5.62
C SER A 80 -0.37 4.31 4.13
N PHE A 81 0.65 4.22 3.26
CA PHE A 81 0.51 4.62 1.85
C PHE A 81 0.80 3.50 0.85
N PHE A 82 1.29 2.34 1.29
CA PHE A 82 1.75 1.29 0.37
C PHE A 82 0.72 0.93 -0.71
N PHE A 83 -0.54 0.72 -0.31
CA PHE A 83 -1.61 0.45 -1.28
C PHE A 83 -1.90 1.65 -2.17
N THR A 84 -1.86 2.87 -1.63
CA THR A 84 -2.05 4.11 -2.40
C THR A 84 -1.03 4.26 -3.54
N VAL A 85 0.24 3.90 -3.32
CA VAL A 85 1.29 4.12 -4.33
C VAL A 85 1.48 2.96 -5.32
N ILE A 86 0.93 1.78 -5.00
CA ILE A 86 1.10 0.60 -5.84
C ILE A 86 0.01 0.47 -6.90
N VAL A 87 -1.19 0.96 -6.61
CA VAL A 87 -2.28 0.98 -7.60
C VAL A 87 -2.33 2.33 -8.33
N THR A 88 -2.87 2.37 -9.55
CA THR A 88 -3.22 3.64 -10.22
C THR A 88 -4.44 4.27 -9.54
N ALA A 89 -4.69 5.55 -9.80
CA ALA A 89 -5.92 6.20 -9.36
C ALA A 89 -7.18 5.48 -9.90
N GLU A 90 -7.14 5.02 -11.15
CA GLU A 90 -8.23 4.24 -11.76
C GLU A 90 -8.45 2.90 -11.05
N GLU A 91 -7.36 2.16 -10.77
CA GLU A 91 -7.44 0.89 -10.04
C GLU A 91 -7.96 1.07 -8.62
N ARG A 92 -7.50 2.11 -7.92
CA ARG A 92 -8.01 2.50 -6.60
C ARG A 92 -9.52 2.73 -6.66
N ASP A 93 -9.99 3.52 -7.62
CA ASP A 93 -11.41 3.85 -7.72
C ASP A 93 -12.26 2.59 -8.03
N ILE A 94 -11.74 1.66 -8.83
CA ILE A 94 -12.38 0.36 -9.08
C ILE A 94 -12.45 -0.49 -7.80
N ILE A 95 -11.35 -0.53 -7.03
CA ILE A 95 -11.28 -1.28 -5.77
C ILE A 95 -12.24 -0.69 -4.75
N LEU A 96 -12.22 0.63 -4.54
CA LEU A 96 -13.12 1.33 -3.62
C LEU A 96 -14.60 1.15 -4.00
N ALA A 97 -14.92 1.17 -5.29
CA ALA A 97 -16.27 0.89 -5.77
C ALA A 97 -16.71 -0.57 -5.52
N ALA A 98 -15.77 -1.49 -5.34
CA ALA A 98 -16.06 -2.90 -5.08
C ALA A 98 -16.20 -3.22 -3.58
N THR A 99 -15.72 -2.35 -2.68
CA THR A 99 -15.77 -2.55 -1.22
C THR A 99 -17.04 -2.01 -0.56
N VAL A 100 -17.90 -1.29 -1.30
CA VAL A 100 -19.20 -0.83 -0.77
C VAL A 100 -20.18 -1.99 -0.64
N ASP A 101 -21.03 -1.96 0.39
CA ASP A 101 -21.94 -3.05 0.75
C ASP A 101 -22.82 -3.53 -0.42
N ASN A 102 -23.25 -2.62 -1.29
CA ASN A 102 -24.13 -2.88 -2.43
C ASN A 102 -23.39 -3.01 -3.77
N ALA A 103 -22.07 -3.21 -3.76
CA ALA A 103 -21.27 -3.34 -4.97
C ALA A 103 -21.77 -4.50 -5.86
N SER A 104 -21.95 -4.22 -7.15
CA SER A 104 -22.34 -5.25 -8.12
C SER A 104 -21.29 -6.37 -8.21
N GLN A 105 -21.72 -7.60 -8.51
CA GLN A 105 -20.80 -8.72 -8.77
C GLN A 105 -19.76 -8.39 -9.85
N LYS A 106 -20.14 -7.60 -10.86
CA LYS A 106 -19.22 -7.13 -11.91
C LYS A 106 -18.13 -6.21 -11.35
N ALA A 107 -18.46 -5.33 -10.40
CA ALA A 107 -17.48 -4.47 -9.73
C ALA A 107 -16.52 -5.29 -8.86
N ARG A 108 -17.06 -6.23 -8.06
CA ARG A 108 -16.27 -7.16 -7.25
C ARG A 108 -15.31 -7.98 -8.10
N LYS A 109 -15.77 -8.52 -9.23
CA LYS A 109 -14.93 -9.28 -10.17
C LYS A 109 -13.82 -8.42 -10.78
N LYS A 110 -14.12 -7.19 -11.19
CA LYS A 110 -13.09 -6.26 -11.71
C LYS A 110 -12.01 -5.95 -10.68
N ALA A 111 -12.40 -5.67 -9.44
CA ALA A 111 -11.43 -5.41 -8.37
C ALA A 111 -10.61 -6.67 -8.03
N PHE A 112 -11.24 -7.85 -8.07
CA PHE A 112 -10.56 -9.13 -7.90
C PHE A 112 -9.48 -9.32 -8.97
N ASP A 113 -9.81 -9.08 -10.25
CA ASP A 113 -8.87 -9.26 -11.37
C ASP A 113 -7.67 -8.29 -11.30
N ILE A 114 -7.82 -7.14 -10.63
CA ILE A 114 -6.72 -6.19 -10.37
C ILE A 114 -5.82 -6.70 -9.23
N LEU A 115 -6.41 -7.20 -8.15
CA LEU A 115 -5.71 -7.52 -6.91
C LEU A 115 -5.12 -8.94 -6.89
N GLU A 116 -5.77 -9.92 -7.51
CA GLU A 116 -5.30 -11.31 -7.58
C GLU A 116 -3.84 -11.44 -8.04
N PRO A 117 -3.38 -10.82 -9.13
CA PRO A 117 -1.98 -10.93 -9.55
C PRO A 117 -1.00 -10.20 -8.63
N LEU A 118 -1.50 -9.36 -7.72
CA LEU A 118 -0.72 -8.52 -6.82
C LEU A 118 -0.59 -9.13 -5.42
N LEU A 119 -1.33 -10.20 -5.10
CA LEU A 119 -1.37 -10.81 -3.78
C LEU A 119 -0.92 -12.27 -3.83
N ILE A 120 -0.26 -12.74 -2.77
CA ILE A 120 0.10 -14.16 -2.60
C ILE A 120 -1.15 -14.99 -2.35
N GLU A 121 -2.10 -14.47 -1.58
CA GLU A 121 -3.43 -15.07 -1.41
C GLU A 121 -4.49 -14.28 -2.18
N PRO A 122 -5.50 -14.95 -2.77
CA PRO A 122 -6.60 -14.24 -3.42
C PRO A 122 -7.32 -13.27 -2.47
N PRO A 123 -7.82 -12.12 -2.94
CA PRO A 123 -8.53 -11.13 -2.13
C PRO A 123 -9.92 -11.65 -1.73
N LYS A 124 -9.97 -12.56 -0.76
CA LYS A 124 -11.19 -13.27 -0.31
C LYS A 124 -12.31 -12.32 0.14
N PHE A 125 -11.96 -11.13 0.61
CA PHE A 125 -12.92 -10.09 1.00
C PHE A 125 -13.77 -9.56 -0.17
N LEU A 126 -13.36 -9.78 -1.42
CA LEU A 126 -14.14 -9.45 -2.62
C LEU A 126 -15.03 -10.59 -3.12
N LEU A 127 -14.91 -11.79 -2.54
CA LEU A 127 -15.61 -13.01 -3.00
C LEU A 127 -16.92 -13.28 -2.24
N SER A 128 -17.24 -12.49 -1.21
CA SER A 128 -18.48 -12.58 -0.43
C SER A 128 -19.67 -11.95 -1.15
#